data_AF-A0A7Z3C3A4-F1
#
_entry.id   AF-A0A7Z3C3A4-F1
#
_cell.length_a   1.000
_cell.length_b   1.000
_cell.length_c   1.000
_cell.angle_alpha   90.00
_cell.angle_beta   90.00
_cell.angle_gamma   90.00
#
_symmetry.space_group_name_H-M   'P 1'
#
loop_
_entity.id
_entity.type
_entity.pdbx_description
1 polymer ?
#
loop_
_entity_poly.entity_id
_entity_poly.type
_entity_poly.pdbx_seq_one_letter_code
_entity_poly.pdbx_strand_id
1 'polypeptide(L)'
;MEIVDLPAETHITPVVVHAPIEHYFLPPNQLSRLPAPNELSGIRELGTQRHFVDLQEGGTVLLGIDAENHFRARLNSDYRPSGPRVERVEGTLTWRVKPIDEGASGSDSRLTLKRLRSTDDDPQEVVAPKRSSTSTGNEWSDPWKKWDAPPRDTSIGGIEVDGIRFLLVPHGSDPDHPIVYIKNPEHWMYDFDYMERILGTDLMQQPRGAIRVPPANQWEVDPNLPFQHPLTQYIATYFPLLSYTSVNKVARHQFGLANDGDMATGVGLTRLRQTFNDWKRGNSTPHPSLADPLLMLPTLATSSAMPGLGRTLELPTLTPEGPLQRLDFALTRQEWDYFKATQSGVDLKRLMANILNRQGYDVFTPTPSTSFPALVFRRENHPFVFFISLHRVRGKKIHQPLNSAPDASEARLNTQVGYPALQEMLQAHAENRLVWLKGGSQIHASQPDSIFIVRDDESRLGTLADL
;
A
#
# COMPACT_ATOMS: atom_id res chain seq x y z
N MET A 1 18.63 -14.11 30.30
CA MET A 1 18.96 -14.84 29.07
C MET A 1 18.84 -13.83 27.95
N GLU A 2 19.94 -13.61 27.24
CA GLU A 2 19.97 -12.72 26.07
C GLU A 2 19.10 -13.27 24.95
N ILE A 3 18.34 -12.36 24.36
CA ILE A 3 17.58 -12.54 23.14
C ILE A 3 18.56 -12.21 22.02
N VAL A 4 18.80 -13.19 21.14
CA VAL A 4 19.56 -13.01 19.90
C VAL A 4 18.57 -12.97 18.74
N ASP A 5 18.80 -12.02 17.83
CA ASP A 5 18.03 -11.74 16.61
C ASP A 5 17.76 -12.96 15.72
N LEU A 6 16.60 -12.95 15.06
CA LEU A 6 16.35 -13.75 13.86
C LEU A 6 16.78 -12.93 12.64
N PRO A 7 17.61 -13.46 11.71
CA PRO A 7 18.13 -12.71 10.58
C PRO A 7 17.07 -12.41 9.51
N ALA A 8 17.32 -11.34 8.75
CA ALA A 8 16.44 -10.70 7.77
C ALA A 8 16.17 -11.48 6.47
N GLU A 9 16.63 -12.73 6.36
CA GLU A 9 16.61 -13.51 5.10
C GLU A 9 15.44 -14.49 4.98
N THR A 10 14.40 -14.37 5.81
CA THR A 10 13.16 -15.14 5.61
C THR A 10 12.37 -14.57 4.44
N HIS A 11 12.73 -15.00 3.23
CA HIS A 11 11.88 -14.85 2.04
C HIS A 11 10.63 -15.69 2.22
N ILE A 12 9.47 -15.02 2.39
CA ILE A 12 8.16 -15.68 2.28
C ILE A 12 7.83 -15.74 0.80
N THR A 13 8.14 -16.85 0.14
CA THR A 13 7.52 -17.18 -1.14
C THR A 13 6.03 -17.43 -0.90
N PRO A 14 5.12 -16.88 -1.73
CA PRO A 14 3.71 -17.16 -1.62
C PRO A 14 3.48 -18.63 -1.94
N VAL A 15 3.27 -19.44 -0.91
CA VAL A 15 2.74 -20.79 -1.07
C VAL A 15 1.27 -20.60 -1.42
N VAL A 16 0.90 -20.95 -2.66
CA VAL A 16 -0.51 -21.12 -3.04
C VAL A 16 -1.00 -22.36 -2.30
N VAL A 17 -1.40 -22.17 -1.04
CA VAL A 17 -2.18 -23.17 -0.32
C VAL A 17 -3.58 -23.08 -0.92
N HIS A 18 -3.89 -23.97 -1.86
CA HIS A 18 -5.27 -24.10 -2.35
C HIS A 18 -6.18 -24.35 -1.15
N ALA A 19 -7.25 -23.56 -1.02
CA ALA A 19 -8.29 -23.83 -0.04
C ALA A 19 -8.76 -25.29 -0.22
N PRO A 20 -9.08 -26.00 0.88
CA PRO A 20 -9.45 -27.41 0.81
C PRO A 20 -10.75 -27.56 0.01
N ILE A 21 -10.94 -28.70 -0.67
CA ILE A 21 -11.98 -28.86 -1.71
C ILE A 21 -13.40 -28.58 -1.20
N GLU A 22 -13.63 -28.79 0.10
CA GLU A 22 -14.89 -28.55 0.80
C GLU A 22 -15.32 -27.08 0.74
N HIS A 23 -14.37 -26.16 0.61
CA HIS A 23 -14.63 -24.72 0.43
C HIS A 23 -15.36 -24.42 -0.89
N TYR A 24 -15.22 -25.30 -1.90
CA TYR A 24 -15.82 -25.14 -3.22
C TYR A 24 -17.15 -25.89 -3.36
N PHE A 25 -17.61 -26.58 -2.31
CA PHE A 25 -18.86 -27.31 -2.35
C PHE A 25 -20.04 -26.35 -2.46
N LEU A 26 -20.93 -26.65 -3.40
CA LEU A 26 -22.17 -25.93 -3.53
C LEU A 26 -23.08 -26.22 -2.32
N PRO A 27 -23.77 -25.20 -1.81
CA PRO A 27 -24.71 -25.40 -0.72
C PRO A 27 -25.90 -26.27 -1.18
N PRO A 28 -26.50 -27.09 -0.28
CA PRO A 28 -27.55 -28.06 -0.64
C PRO A 28 -28.75 -27.48 -1.37
N ASN A 29 -29.09 -26.21 -1.11
CA ASN A 29 -30.17 -25.50 -1.77
C ASN A 29 -29.93 -25.25 -3.27
N GLN A 30 -28.67 -25.19 -3.71
CA GLN A 30 -28.29 -25.03 -5.12
C GLN A 30 -28.27 -26.37 -5.87
N LEU A 31 -27.96 -27.47 -5.18
CA LEU A 31 -27.93 -28.81 -5.76
C LEU A 31 -29.28 -29.25 -6.34
N SER A 32 -30.38 -28.88 -5.67
CA SER A 32 -31.75 -29.19 -6.10
C SER A 32 -32.15 -28.54 -7.44
N ARG A 33 -31.37 -27.57 -7.92
CA ARG A 33 -31.63 -26.81 -9.16
C ARG A 33 -30.68 -27.19 -10.30
N LEU A 34 -29.77 -28.15 -10.09
CA LEU A 34 -28.82 -28.57 -11.10
C LEU A 34 -29.44 -29.63 -12.03
N PRO A 35 -29.15 -29.58 -13.33
CA PRO A 35 -29.59 -30.59 -14.29
C PRO A 35 -28.87 -31.92 -14.07
N ALA A 36 -29.38 -32.99 -14.67
CA ALA A 36 -28.74 -34.31 -14.66
C ALA A 36 -27.33 -34.25 -15.28
N PRO A 37 -26.36 -35.04 -14.78
CA PRO A 37 -25.02 -35.06 -15.33
C PRO A 37 -25.02 -35.70 -16.72
N ASN A 38 -24.15 -35.20 -17.59
CA ASN A 38 -23.96 -35.76 -18.93
C ASN A 38 -23.49 -37.22 -18.85
N GLU A 39 -24.12 -38.11 -19.62
CA GLU A 39 -23.91 -39.56 -19.59
C GLU A 39 -22.51 -40.02 -20.04
N LEU A 40 -21.70 -39.12 -20.63
CA LEU A 40 -20.34 -39.40 -21.10
C LEU A 40 -19.27 -38.72 -20.23
N SER A 41 -19.50 -37.48 -19.79
CA SER A 41 -18.50 -36.67 -19.07
C SER A 41 -18.74 -36.53 -17.57
N GLY A 42 -19.94 -36.82 -17.09
CA GLY A 42 -20.33 -36.56 -15.69
C GLY A 42 -20.55 -35.07 -15.37
N ILE A 43 -20.43 -34.18 -16.37
CA ILE A 43 -20.58 -32.73 -16.20
C ILE A 43 -22.06 -32.34 -16.26
N ARG A 44 -22.53 -31.53 -15.32
CA ARG A 44 -23.85 -30.88 -15.30
C ARG A 44 -23.72 -29.48 -15.88
N GLU A 45 -24.46 -29.18 -16.93
CA GLU A 45 -24.37 -27.89 -17.62
C GLU A 45 -25.59 -27.01 -17.31
N LEU A 46 -25.37 -25.88 -16.63
CA LEU A 46 -26.41 -24.90 -16.35
C LEU A 46 -26.20 -23.66 -17.23
N GLY A 47 -26.82 -23.68 -18.41
CA GLY A 47 -26.59 -22.67 -19.44
C GLY A 47 -25.25 -22.86 -20.15
N THR A 48 -24.78 -21.85 -20.88
CA THR A 48 -23.62 -21.95 -21.80
C THR A 48 -22.25 -21.77 -21.13
N GLN A 49 -22.18 -21.46 -19.84
CA GLN A 49 -20.93 -21.05 -19.18
C GLN A 49 -20.67 -21.68 -17.81
N ARG A 50 -21.61 -22.47 -17.26
CA ARG A 50 -21.47 -23.05 -15.92
C ARG A 50 -21.52 -24.56 -16.00
N HIS A 51 -20.39 -25.17 -15.65
CA HIS A 51 -20.18 -26.60 -15.64
C HIS A 51 -19.97 -27.05 -14.20
N PHE A 52 -20.69 -28.06 -13.74
CA PHE A 52 -20.58 -28.60 -12.40
C PHE A 52 -20.26 -30.08 -12.44
N VAL A 53 -19.56 -30.58 -11.43
CA VAL A 53 -19.19 -32.00 -11.32
C VAL A 53 -19.41 -32.50 -9.90
N ASP A 54 -19.86 -33.75 -9.80
CA ASP A 54 -20.01 -34.44 -8.53
C ASP A 54 -18.70 -35.16 -8.20
N LEU A 55 -18.20 -34.91 -6.99
CA LEU A 55 -16.95 -35.47 -6.52
C LEU A 55 -17.16 -36.82 -5.83
N GLN A 56 -16.23 -37.75 -6.02
CA GLN A 56 -16.24 -39.06 -5.39
C GLN A 56 -16.12 -38.94 -3.85
N GLU A 57 -15.41 -37.93 -3.38
CA GLU A 57 -15.21 -37.59 -1.97
C GLU A 57 -16.46 -36.95 -1.32
N GLY A 58 -17.49 -36.67 -2.12
CA GLY A 58 -18.73 -36.02 -1.70
C GLY A 58 -18.77 -34.55 -2.11
N GLY A 59 -19.99 -34.02 -2.31
CA GLY A 59 -20.23 -32.64 -2.73
C GLY A 59 -20.18 -32.42 -4.25
N THR A 60 -20.72 -31.29 -4.69
CA THR A 60 -20.71 -30.85 -6.09
C THR A 60 -19.99 -29.51 -6.17
N VAL A 61 -19.09 -29.36 -7.13
CA VAL A 61 -18.29 -28.14 -7.31
C VAL A 61 -18.53 -27.50 -8.67
N LEU A 62 -18.35 -26.19 -8.75
CA LEU A 62 -18.30 -25.47 -10.03
C LEU A 62 -16.91 -25.65 -10.65
N LEU A 63 -16.90 -25.95 -11.95
CA LEU A 63 -15.72 -26.27 -12.73
C LEU A 63 -15.23 -25.04 -13.50
N GLY A 64 -13.92 -24.81 -13.48
CA GLY A 64 -13.22 -23.84 -14.32
C GLY A 64 -11.98 -24.46 -14.97
N ILE A 65 -11.39 -23.74 -15.92
CA ILE A 65 -10.17 -24.16 -16.61
C ILE A 65 -9.05 -23.17 -16.27
N ASP A 66 -7.89 -23.68 -15.83
CA ASP A 66 -6.72 -22.86 -15.52
C ASP A 66 -5.94 -22.40 -16.76
N ALA A 67 -4.93 -21.55 -16.56
CA ALA A 67 -4.10 -21.03 -17.65
C ALA A 67 -3.33 -22.13 -18.40
N GLU A 68 -3.16 -23.30 -17.78
CA GLU A 68 -2.51 -24.47 -18.36
C GLU A 68 -3.52 -25.48 -18.94
N ASN A 69 -4.79 -25.07 -19.11
CA ASN A 69 -5.88 -25.86 -19.70
C ASN A 69 -6.31 -27.10 -18.88
N HIS A 70 -6.10 -27.09 -17.55
CA HIS A 70 -6.57 -28.13 -16.64
C HIS A 70 -7.85 -27.72 -15.92
N PHE A 71 -8.69 -28.71 -15.62
CA PHE A 71 -9.91 -28.51 -14.85
C PHE A 71 -9.62 -28.28 -13.36
N ARG A 72 -10.23 -27.24 -12.79
CA ARG A 72 -10.12 -26.85 -11.38
C ARG A 72 -11.49 -26.54 -10.78
N ALA A 73 -11.61 -26.77 -9.48
CA ALA A 73 -12.72 -26.21 -8.72
C ALA A 73 -12.60 -24.67 -8.70
N ARG A 74 -13.74 -23.98 -8.76
CA ARG A 74 -13.81 -22.52 -8.66
C ARG A 74 -15.02 -22.07 -7.86
N LEU A 75 -14.94 -20.91 -7.25
CA LEU A 75 -16.12 -20.22 -6.74
C LEU A 75 -16.80 -19.43 -7.85
N ASN A 76 -18.06 -19.06 -7.60
CA ASN A 76 -18.80 -18.20 -8.52
C ASN A 76 -18.25 -16.76 -8.52
N SER A 77 -17.60 -16.33 -7.44
CA SER A 77 -16.90 -15.04 -7.29
C SER A 77 -15.52 -15.02 -7.95
N ASP A 78 -14.97 -16.18 -8.31
CA ASP A 78 -13.61 -16.27 -8.84
C ASP A 78 -13.55 -15.76 -10.28
N TYR A 79 -12.68 -14.80 -10.56
CA TYR A 79 -12.36 -14.41 -11.93
C TYR A 79 -11.44 -15.44 -12.62
N ARG A 80 -10.56 -16.11 -11.86
CA ARG A 80 -9.72 -17.24 -12.30
C ARG A 80 -9.90 -18.42 -11.35
N PRO A 81 -9.95 -19.68 -11.83
CA PRO A 81 -10.20 -20.85 -10.97
C PRO A 81 -9.11 -20.99 -9.90
N SER A 82 -9.48 -20.77 -8.63
CA SER A 82 -8.54 -20.73 -7.50
C SER A 82 -8.38 -22.08 -6.77
N GLY A 83 -9.28 -23.02 -7.05
CA GLY A 83 -9.35 -24.30 -6.37
C GLY A 83 -8.39 -25.38 -6.86
N PRO A 84 -8.37 -26.53 -6.18
CA PRO A 84 -7.54 -27.66 -6.56
C PRO A 84 -7.95 -28.23 -7.93
N ARG A 85 -7.00 -28.91 -8.59
CA ARG A 85 -7.25 -29.59 -9.86
C ARG A 85 -8.14 -30.80 -9.64
N VAL A 86 -9.08 -30.99 -10.55
CA VAL A 86 -10.01 -32.12 -10.55
C VAL A 86 -9.89 -32.86 -11.87
N GLU A 87 -9.99 -34.18 -11.81
CA GLU A 87 -9.97 -35.04 -13.00
C GLU A 87 -11.11 -36.04 -12.94
N ARG A 88 -11.61 -36.42 -14.12
CA ARG A 88 -12.64 -37.46 -14.22
C ARG A 88 -12.02 -38.80 -13.85
N VAL A 89 -12.71 -39.57 -13.01
CA VAL A 89 -12.31 -40.95 -12.71
C VAL A 89 -12.65 -41.82 -13.92
N GLU A 90 -11.64 -42.52 -14.45
CA GLU A 90 -11.79 -43.32 -15.67
C GLU A 90 -12.80 -44.47 -15.43
N GLY A 91 -13.83 -44.55 -16.28
CA GLY A 91 -14.90 -45.55 -16.18
C GLY A 91 -16.08 -45.16 -15.28
N THR A 92 -16.10 -43.97 -14.67
CA THR A 92 -17.26 -43.47 -13.89
C THR A 92 -17.70 -42.06 -14.32
N LEU A 93 -18.89 -41.64 -13.86
CA LEU A 93 -19.41 -40.27 -14.04
C LEU A 93 -18.96 -39.31 -12.92
N THR A 94 -18.11 -39.76 -12.00
CA THR A 94 -17.66 -38.98 -10.85
C THR A 94 -16.26 -38.42 -11.09
N TRP A 95 -16.02 -37.25 -10.51
CA TRP A 95 -14.72 -36.58 -10.57
C TRP A 95 -14.01 -36.75 -9.23
N ARG A 96 -12.68 -36.63 -9.22
CA ARG A 96 -11.88 -36.66 -8.00
C ARG A 96 -10.90 -35.51 -7.99
N VAL A 97 -10.45 -35.13 -6.80
CA VAL A 97 -9.33 -34.19 -6.69
C VAL A 97 -8.07 -34.90 -7.17
N LYS A 98 -7.35 -34.31 -8.12
CA LYS A 98 -6.10 -34.90 -8.61
C LYS A 98 -5.06 -34.82 -7.48
N PRO A 99 -4.57 -35.96 -6.96
CA PRO A 99 -3.47 -35.93 -5.99
C PRO A 99 -2.24 -35.33 -6.68
N ILE A 100 -1.53 -34.46 -5.97
CA ILE A 100 -0.27 -33.90 -6.45
C ILE A 100 0.71 -35.07 -6.54
N ASP A 101 1.12 -35.46 -7.76
CA ASP A 101 2.20 -36.43 -7.95
C ASP A 101 3.50 -35.83 -7.37
N GLU A 102 3.88 -36.32 -6.19
CA GLU A 102 5.20 -36.17 -5.59
C GLU A 102 6.23 -36.86 -6.49
N GLY A 103 6.73 -36.15 -7.49
CA GLY A 103 7.59 -36.81 -8.48
C GLY A 103 8.27 -35.92 -9.51
N ALA A 104 8.74 -34.72 -9.14
CA ALA A 104 9.91 -34.05 -9.73
C ALA A 104 10.05 -32.61 -9.19
N SER A 105 10.48 -32.48 -7.94
CA SER A 105 11.32 -31.38 -7.41
C SER A 105 11.17 -31.43 -5.89
N GLY A 106 12.09 -32.14 -5.24
CA GLY A 106 12.07 -32.31 -3.80
C GLY A 106 12.42 -31.00 -3.10
N SER A 107 11.45 -30.46 -2.35
CA SER A 107 11.72 -29.85 -1.05
C SER A 107 10.42 -29.85 -0.26
N ASP A 108 10.26 -30.90 0.55
CA ASP A 108 9.29 -30.93 1.64
C ASP A 108 9.53 -29.71 2.54
N SER A 109 8.60 -28.76 2.51
CA SER A 109 8.51 -27.68 3.49
C SER A 109 7.13 -27.67 4.12
N ARG A 110 6.83 -28.74 4.86
CA ARG A 110 5.93 -28.64 6.01
C ARG A 110 6.69 -27.86 7.09
N LEU A 111 6.21 -26.68 7.46
CA LEU A 111 6.70 -25.97 8.64
C LEU A 111 6.29 -26.74 9.91
N THR A 112 7.08 -27.75 10.27
CA THR A 112 7.19 -28.22 11.65
C THR A 112 8.28 -27.41 12.33
N LEU A 113 7.92 -26.53 13.27
CA LEU A 113 8.88 -25.87 14.16
C LEU A 113 9.52 -26.93 15.08
N LYS A 114 10.69 -27.43 14.68
CA LYS A 114 11.62 -28.14 15.56
C LYS A 114 12.89 -27.32 15.70
N ARG A 115 13.18 -26.93 16.96
CA ARG A 115 14.39 -26.20 17.38
C ARG A 115 15.63 -27.09 17.16
N LEU A 116 16.55 -26.68 16.30
CA LEU A 116 17.90 -27.25 16.22
C LEU A 116 18.94 -26.26 16.76
N ARG A 117 19.79 -26.75 17.66
CA ARG A 117 20.99 -26.07 18.17
C ARG A 117 22.10 -26.20 17.12
N SER A 118 22.84 -25.10 16.90
CA SER A 118 24.20 -25.18 16.36
C SER A 118 25.14 -24.20 17.04
N THR A 119 26.37 -24.66 17.11
CA THR A 119 27.57 -24.26 17.86
C THR A 119 28.44 -23.24 17.12
N ASP A 120 29.02 -22.34 17.94
CA ASP A 120 30.31 -21.63 17.93
C ASP A 120 30.88 -20.80 16.76
N ASP A 121 31.62 -19.76 17.22
CA ASP A 121 32.65 -18.86 16.65
C ASP A 121 32.17 -17.63 15.85
N ASP A 122 32.53 -16.36 16.14
CA ASP A 122 33.32 -15.61 17.15
C ASP A 122 33.11 -14.09 16.76
N PRO A 123 33.77 -13.03 17.28
CA PRO A 123 34.26 -12.65 18.60
C PRO A 123 33.73 -11.28 19.13
N GLN A 124 33.78 -11.15 20.46
CA GLN A 124 33.93 -9.95 21.32
C GLN A 124 33.30 -8.58 20.95
N GLU A 125 32.31 -8.16 21.76
CA GLU A 125 32.23 -6.76 22.21
C GLU A 125 31.71 -6.63 23.66
N VAL A 126 32.58 -6.00 24.48
CA VAL A 126 32.44 -5.35 25.79
C VAL A 126 31.28 -5.76 26.74
N VAL A 127 31.68 -6.49 27.79
CA VAL A 127 30.91 -6.82 29.00
C VAL A 127 30.63 -5.59 29.87
N ALA A 128 29.36 -5.37 30.23
CA ALA A 128 28.97 -4.61 31.42
C ALA A 128 28.12 -5.51 32.35
N PRO A 129 28.21 -5.35 33.69
CA PRO A 129 28.03 -6.46 34.61
C PRO A 129 26.57 -6.82 34.87
N LYS A 130 26.31 -8.14 34.87
CA LYS A 130 25.10 -8.79 35.38
C LYS A 130 24.78 -8.31 36.80
N ARG A 131 23.69 -7.56 36.96
CA ARG A 131 22.93 -7.54 38.21
C ARG A 131 21.85 -8.60 38.15
N SER A 132 22.06 -9.65 38.94
CA SER A 132 21.03 -10.59 39.38
C SER A 132 19.90 -9.82 40.08
N SER A 133 18.67 -9.98 39.60
CA SER A 133 17.47 -9.59 40.35
C SER A 133 16.60 -10.82 40.56
N THR A 134 16.55 -11.25 41.82
CA THR A 134 15.47 -12.07 42.36
C THR A 134 14.43 -11.16 42.99
N SER A 135 13.16 -11.49 42.68
CA SER A 135 11.89 -11.16 43.35
C SER A 135 11.35 -9.72 43.35
N THR A 136 10.16 -9.63 42.75
CA THR A 136 8.97 -8.81 43.09
C THR A 136 9.04 -7.30 42.95
N GLY A 137 8.38 -6.79 41.90
CA GLY A 137 8.02 -5.38 41.75
C GLY A 137 7.28 -5.11 40.44
N ASN A 138 5.94 -5.18 40.48
CA ASN A 138 4.96 -4.78 39.47
C ASN A 138 5.18 -5.24 38.02
N GLU A 139 4.47 -6.32 37.64
CA GLU A 139 4.00 -6.51 36.27
C GLU A 139 3.24 -5.25 35.84
N TRP A 140 3.82 -4.45 34.94
CA TRP A 140 3.02 -3.53 34.14
C TRP A 140 2.12 -4.40 33.28
N SER A 141 0.96 -4.78 33.83
CA SER A 141 -0.02 -5.58 33.10
C SER A 141 -0.43 -4.78 31.89
N ASP A 142 -0.17 -5.33 30.72
CA ASP A 142 -0.64 -4.75 29.47
C ASP A 142 -2.14 -4.39 29.58
N PRO A 143 -2.53 -3.13 29.34
CA PRO A 143 -3.88 -2.66 29.62
C PRO A 143 -4.94 -3.40 28.79
N TRP A 144 -4.54 -3.94 27.63
CA TRP A 144 -5.43 -4.71 26.76
C TRP A 144 -5.99 -5.96 27.42
N LYS A 145 -5.29 -6.55 28.41
CA LYS A 145 -5.80 -7.71 29.16
C LYS A 145 -7.07 -7.40 29.97
N LYS A 146 -7.43 -6.12 30.13
CA LYS A 146 -8.63 -5.65 30.83
C LYS A 146 -9.76 -5.21 29.90
N TRP A 147 -9.59 -5.35 28.58
CA TRP A 147 -10.57 -4.92 27.57
C TRP A 147 -11.69 -5.95 27.33
N ASP A 148 -12.15 -6.62 28.40
CA ASP A 148 -13.22 -7.61 28.31
C ASP A 148 -14.50 -6.96 27.76
N ALA A 149 -15.16 -7.66 26.84
CA ALA A 149 -16.35 -7.18 26.18
C ALA A 149 -17.51 -7.09 27.19
N PRO A 150 -18.29 -5.99 27.21
CA PRO A 150 -19.46 -5.88 28.07
C PRO A 150 -20.44 -7.04 27.80
N PRO A 151 -21.09 -7.62 28.84
CA PRO A 151 -22.01 -8.76 28.68
C PRO A 151 -23.19 -8.52 27.72
N ARG A 152 -23.47 -7.26 27.37
CA ARG A 152 -24.58 -6.84 26.49
C ARG A 152 -24.22 -6.82 25.00
N ASP A 153 -22.94 -6.90 24.64
CA ASP A 153 -22.46 -6.78 23.25
C ASP A 153 -22.29 -8.14 22.55
N THR A 154 -23.11 -9.13 22.90
CA THR A 154 -23.01 -10.48 22.35
C THR A 154 -23.23 -10.56 20.84
N SER A 155 -23.91 -9.56 20.26
CA SER A 155 -24.20 -9.42 18.82
C SER A 155 -23.08 -8.80 17.98
N ILE A 156 -22.10 -8.14 18.60
CA ILE A 156 -20.96 -7.54 17.90
C ILE A 156 -19.85 -8.59 17.84
N GLY A 157 -19.33 -8.84 16.62
CA GLY A 157 -18.26 -9.81 16.37
C GLY A 157 -17.08 -9.64 17.34
N GLY A 158 -16.51 -10.76 17.77
CA GLY A 158 -15.45 -10.79 18.79
C GLY A 158 -14.62 -12.07 18.69
N ILE A 159 -13.48 -12.06 19.36
CA ILE A 159 -12.64 -13.25 19.56
C ILE A 159 -12.52 -13.56 21.04
N GLU A 160 -12.18 -14.81 21.36
CA GLU A 160 -11.89 -15.26 22.71
C GLU A 160 -10.41 -15.63 22.80
N VAL A 161 -9.71 -15.07 23.77
CA VAL A 161 -8.30 -15.34 24.08
C VAL A 161 -8.21 -15.59 25.58
N ASP A 162 -7.69 -16.75 25.98
CA ASP A 162 -7.54 -17.15 27.38
C ASP A 162 -8.83 -17.01 28.23
N GLY A 163 -10.00 -17.25 27.63
CA GLY A 163 -11.30 -17.15 28.30
C GLY A 163 -11.85 -15.72 28.43
N ILE A 164 -11.17 -14.72 27.87
CA ILE A 164 -11.61 -13.32 27.81
C ILE A 164 -12.12 -13.01 26.41
N ARG A 165 -13.31 -12.41 26.32
CA ARG A 165 -13.90 -12.01 25.04
C ARG A 165 -13.49 -10.59 24.71
N PHE A 166 -12.92 -10.38 23.52
CA PHE A 166 -12.53 -9.05 23.04
C PHE A 166 -13.41 -8.58 21.90
N LEU A 167 -13.74 -7.28 21.89
CA LEU A 167 -14.37 -6.61 20.76
C LEU A 167 -13.33 -6.32 19.67
N LEU A 168 -13.77 -6.36 18.41
CA LEU A 168 -12.92 -6.10 17.26
C LEU A 168 -13.13 -4.70 16.67
N VAL A 169 -12.07 -4.16 16.08
CA VAL A 169 -12.16 -3.13 15.03
C VAL A 169 -12.87 -3.74 13.81
N PRO A 170 -13.70 -3.00 13.05
CA PRO A 170 -14.31 -3.51 11.83
C PRO A 170 -13.29 -4.18 10.90
N HIS A 171 -13.64 -5.34 10.32
CA HIS A 171 -12.68 -6.10 9.51
C HIS A 171 -12.16 -5.32 8.29
N GLY A 172 -13.06 -4.63 7.57
CA GLY A 172 -12.74 -3.91 6.34
C GLY A 172 -13.11 -4.73 5.10
N SER A 173 -12.39 -4.51 3.99
CA SER A 173 -12.70 -5.08 2.67
C SER A 173 -12.42 -6.58 2.52
N ASP A 174 -11.75 -7.19 3.48
CA ASP A 174 -11.34 -8.60 3.45
C ASP A 174 -11.72 -9.28 4.79
N PRO A 175 -12.84 -10.03 4.84
CA PRO A 175 -13.31 -10.67 6.07
C PRO A 175 -12.44 -11.85 6.51
N ASP A 176 -11.68 -12.46 5.59
CA ASP A 176 -10.83 -13.64 5.86
C ASP A 176 -9.38 -13.25 6.18
N HIS A 177 -9.11 -11.94 6.35
CA HIS A 177 -7.79 -11.42 6.67
C HIS A 177 -7.21 -12.09 7.95
N PRO A 178 -5.97 -12.63 7.91
CA PRO A 178 -5.45 -13.50 8.97
C PRO A 178 -5.16 -12.79 10.30
N ILE A 179 -5.09 -11.46 10.26
CA ILE A 179 -4.89 -10.60 11.44
C ILE A 179 -6.19 -9.85 11.72
N VAL A 180 -6.70 -9.99 12.94
CA VAL A 180 -7.79 -9.17 13.47
C VAL A 180 -7.25 -8.19 14.51
N TYR A 181 -8.00 -7.13 14.81
CA TYR A 181 -7.57 -6.15 15.80
C TYR A 181 -8.57 -6.05 16.94
N ILE A 182 -8.14 -6.38 18.16
CA ILE A 182 -8.93 -6.15 19.36
C ILE A 182 -8.88 -4.66 19.74
N LYS A 183 -9.98 -4.15 20.30
CA LYS A 183 -10.10 -2.76 20.74
C LYS A 183 -10.51 -2.63 22.20
N ASN A 184 -10.19 -1.49 22.81
CA ASN A 184 -10.75 -1.13 24.11
C ASN A 184 -12.26 -0.87 23.95
N PRO A 185 -13.14 -1.53 24.73
CA PRO A 185 -14.58 -1.30 24.68
C PRO A 185 -15.00 0.13 25.05
N GLU A 186 -14.18 0.88 25.81
CA GLU A 186 -14.41 2.30 26.11
C GLU A 186 -14.24 3.20 24.87
N HIS A 187 -13.56 2.69 23.83
CA HIS A 187 -13.35 3.40 22.57
C HIS A 187 -14.37 2.95 21.53
N TRP A 188 -15.25 3.86 21.13
CA TRP A 188 -16.33 3.53 20.19
C TRP A 188 -15.79 3.31 18.77
N MET A 189 -15.17 4.33 18.15
CA MET A 189 -14.56 4.28 16.81
C MET A 189 -13.16 4.90 16.84
N TYR A 190 -12.35 4.53 15.85
CA TYR A 190 -11.03 5.10 15.63
C TYR A 190 -11.02 5.80 14.28
N ASP A 191 -11.43 7.06 14.23
CA ASP A 191 -11.14 7.92 13.07
C ASP A 191 -9.66 8.36 13.11
N PHE A 192 -9.23 9.09 12.08
CA PHE A 192 -7.85 9.57 11.99
C PHE A 192 -7.44 10.43 13.20
N ASP A 193 -8.25 11.41 13.61
CA ASP A 193 -7.90 12.35 14.66
C ASP A 193 -7.83 11.66 16.03
N TYR A 194 -8.74 10.72 16.28
CA TYR A 194 -8.73 9.88 17.46
C TYR A 194 -7.51 8.97 17.50
N MET A 195 -7.21 8.28 16.39
CA MET A 195 -6.04 7.40 16.27
C MET A 195 -4.74 8.20 16.48
N GLU A 196 -4.61 9.36 15.84
CA GLU A 196 -3.43 10.21 15.97
C GLU A 196 -3.23 10.67 17.41
N ARG A 197 -4.32 11.08 18.09
CA ARG A 197 -4.28 11.49 19.49
C ARG A 197 -3.86 10.36 20.41
N ILE A 198 -4.47 9.18 20.32
CA ILE A 198 -4.12 8.06 21.21
C ILE A 198 -2.68 7.60 20.97
N LEU A 199 -2.22 7.56 19.72
CA LEU A 199 -0.82 7.21 19.41
C LEU A 199 0.17 8.23 19.98
N GLY A 200 -0.24 9.49 20.15
CA GLY A 200 0.57 10.55 20.73
C GLY A 200 0.51 10.66 22.25
N THR A 201 -0.61 10.32 22.88
CA THR A 201 -0.82 10.55 24.33
C THR A 201 -0.89 9.29 25.17
N ASP A 202 -1.45 8.20 24.64
CA ASP A 202 -1.60 6.93 25.35
C ASP A 202 -1.45 5.76 24.37
N LEU A 203 -0.21 5.55 23.95
CA LEU A 203 0.16 4.60 22.91
C LEU A 203 -0.34 3.18 23.22
N MET A 204 -0.47 2.82 24.50
CA MET A 204 -0.93 1.50 24.91
C MET A 204 -2.43 1.27 24.68
N GLN A 205 -3.22 2.32 24.42
CA GLN A 205 -4.66 2.25 24.12
C GLN A 205 -5.00 1.98 22.65
N GLN A 206 -3.99 1.92 21.77
CA GLN A 206 -4.21 1.57 20.37
C GLN A 206 -4.73 0.13 20.22
N PRO A 207 -5.48 -0.18 19.15
CA PRO A 207 -5.88 -1.56 18.84
C PRO A 207 -4.69 -2.53 18.85
N ARG A 208 -4.92 -3.81 19.21
CA ARG A 208 -3.87 -4.84 19.19
C ARG A 208 -4.17 -5.91 18.15
N GLY A 209 -3.15 -6.28 17.38
CA GLY A 209 -3.26 -7.37 16.42
C GLY A 209 -3.43 -8.71 17.15
N ALA A 210 -4.22 -9.61 16.58
CA ALA A 210 -4.34 -10.98 17.04
C ALA A 210 -4.39 -11.92 15.83
N ILE A 211 -3.80 -13.10 15.97
CA ILE A 211 -3.70 -14.13 14.92
C ILE A 211 -4.17 -15.47 15.44
N ARG A 212 -4.63 -16.35 14.54
CA ARG A 212 -4.83 -17.77 14.87
C ARG A 212 -3.52 -18.51 14.70
N VAL A 213 -3.09 -19.20 15.75
CA VAL A 213 -1.83 -19.95 15.75
C VAL A 213 -2.10 -21.44 15.52
N PRO A 214 -1.59 -22.04 14.42
CA PRO A 214 -1.65 -23.47 14.20
C PRO A 214 -0.82 -24.25 15.23
N PRO A 215 -1.13 -25.54 15.50
CA PRO A 215 -2.21 -26.33 14.92
C PRO A 215 -3.55 -26.19 15.66
N ALA A 216 -3.54 -25.67 16.89
CA ALA A 216 -4.73 -25.57 17.72
C ALA A 216 -5.74 -24.51 17.22
N ASN A 217 -5.31 -23.63 16.31
CA ASN A 217 -6.12 -22.54 15.74
C ASN A 217 -6.71 -21.60 16.82
N GLN A 218 -6.00 -21.51 17.95
CA GLN A 218 -6.30 -20.63 19.06
C GLN A 218 -5.84 -19.21 18.73
N TRP A 219 -6.60 -18.23 19.20
CA TRP A 219 -6.24 -16.83 19.04
C TRP A 219 -5.14 -16.46 20.02
N GLU A 220 -4.14 -15.73 19.52
CA GLU A 220 -3.08 -15.14 20.32
C GLU A 220 -2.96 -13.66 19.94
N VAL A 221 -2.84 -12.79 20.94
CA VAL A 221 -2.63 -11.34 20.76
C VAL A 221 -1.14 -11.09 20.54
N ASP A 222 -0.80 -10.36 19.49
CA ASP A 222 0.57 -9.94 19.19
C ASP A 222 1.10 -9.09 20.36
N PRO A 223 2.20 -9.49 21.02
CA PRO A 223 2.77 -8.72 22.13
C PRO A 223 3.32 -7.36 21.66
N ASN A 224 3.56 -7.19 20.36
CA ASN A 224 4.07 -5.94 19.82
C ASN A 224 2.95 -4.95 19.49
N LEU A 225 3.21 -3.68 19.76
CA LEU A 225 2.31 -2.61 19.34
C LEU A 225 2.30 -2.49 17.81
N PRO A 226 1.12 -2.37 17.18
CA PRO A 226 1.01 -2.12 15.75
C PRO A 226 1.75 -0.85 15.29
N PHE A 227 1.69 0.22 16.08
CA PHE A 227 2.34 1.49 15.82
C PHE A 227 3.16 1.94 17.03
N GLN A 228 4.30 2.57 16.78
CA GLN A 228 5.23 3.08 17.79
C GLN A 228 5.15 4.61 17.94
N HIS A 229 4.54 5.26 16.97
CA HIS A 229 4.45 6.71 16.86
C HIS A 229 3.08 7.11 16.28
N PRO A 230 2.68 8.39 16.42
CA PRO A 230 1.59 8.95 15.63
C PRO A 230 1.82 8.79 14.13
N LEU A 231 0.75 8.68 13.34
CA LEU A 231 0.82 8.45 11.89
C LEU A 231 1.56 9.59 11.19
N THR A 232 1.37 10.84 11.66
CA THR A 232 2.11 12.00 11.10
C THR A 232 3.62 11.91 11.30
N GLN A 233 4.08 11.28 12.38
CA GLN A 233 5.51 11.13 12.65
C GLN A 233 6.18 10.17 11.68
N TYR A 234 5.49 9.12 11.23
CA TYR A 234 6.00 8.26 10.15
C TYR A 234 6.20 9.06 8.86
N ILE A 235 5.22 9.87 8.46
CA ILE A 235 5.34 10.73 7.28
C ILE A 235 6.51 11.70 7.42
N ALA A 236 6.61 12.40 8.56
CA ALA A 236 7.69 13.38 8.80
C ALA A 236 9.09 12.73 8.82
N THR A 237 9.19 11.46 9.22
CA THR A 237 10.46 10.73 9.25
C THR A 237 10.98 10.43 7.85
N TYR A 238 10.10 9.95 6.95
CA TYR A 238 10.48 9.57 5.59
C TYR A 238 10.39 10.73 4.58
N PHE A 239 9.63 11.78 4.91
CA PHE A 239 9.47 12.97 4.10
C PHE A 239 9.77 14.26 4.88
N PRO A 240 11.02 14.44 5.37
CA PRO A 240 11.41 15.44 6.36
C PRO A 240 11.24 16.91 5.94
N LEU A 241 11.16 17.20 4.63
CA LEU A 241 10.99 18.59 4.16
C LEU A 241 9.53 18.98 3.93
N LEU A 242 8.56 18.09 4.17
CA LEU A 242 7.16 18.48 4.06
C LEU A 242 6.80 19.48 5.18
N SER A 243 5.98 20.47 4.84
CA SER A 243 5.38 21.36 5.82
C SER A 243 4.50 20.56 6.79
N TYR A 244 4.34 21.06 8.02
CA TYR A 244 3.46 20.43 9.01
C TYR A 244 2.04 20.18 8.47
N THR A 245 1.48 21.15 7.74
CA THR A 245 0.17 21.03 7.09
C THR A 245 0.13 19.90 6.08
N SER A 246 1.18 19.76 5.25
CA SER A 246 1.27 18.67 4.27
C SER A 246 1.45 17.32 4.95
N VAL A 247 2.27 17.22 6.00
CA VAL A 247 2.43 16.01 6.81
C VAL A 247 1.09 15.52 7.35
N ASN A 248 0.30 16.41 7.97
CA ASN A 248 -1.02 16.07 8.51
C ASN A 248 -1.98 15.60 7.41
N LYS A 249 -2.06 16.32 6.30
CA LYS A 249 -2.95 15.98 5.18
C LYS A 249 -2.56 14.67 4.49
N VAL A 250 -1.26 14.40 4.34
CA VAL A 250 -0.75 13.14 3.80
C VAL A 250 -1.11 11.99 4.74
N ALA A 251 -0.86 12.11 6.05
CA ALA A 251 -1.20 11.07 7.01
C ALA A 251 -2.72 10.77 7.03
N ARG A 252 -3.56 11.81 7.04
CA ARG A 252 -5.03 11.65 6.99
C ARG A 252 -5.49 10.98 5.69
N HIS A 253 -4.94 11.39 4.55
CA HIS A 253 -5.29 10.78 3.27
C HIS A 253 -4.82 9.33 3.17
N GLN A 254 -3.59 9.03 3.63
CA GLN A 254 -3.05 7.67 3.71
C GLN A 254 -3.91 6.77 4.60
N PHE A 255 -4.36 7.28 5.75
CA PHE A 255 -5.30 6.57 6.61
C PHE A 255 -6.61 6.25 5.88
N GLY A 256 -7.18 7.22 5.17
CA GLY A 256 -8.39 7.02 4.37
C GLY A 256 -8.21 5.96 3.28
N LEU A 257 -7.10 6.02 2.53
CA LEU A 257 -6.76 5.05 1.49
C LEU A 257 -6.56 3.64 2.04
N ALA A 258 -5.90 3.49 3.19
CA ALA A 258 -5.66 2.17 3.77
C ALA A 258 -6.97 1.50 4.23
N ASN A 259 -7.87 2.30 4.81
CA ASN A 259 -9.08 1.81 5.46
C ASN A 259 -10.33 1.84 4.56
N ASP A 260 -10.21 2.30 3.32
CA ASP A 260 -11.32 2.48 2.38
C ASP A 260 -12.44 3.39 2.97
N GLY A 261 -12.05 4.38 3.79
CA GLY A 261 -12.95 5.30 4.48
C GLY A 261 -12.32 6.01 5.68
N ASP A 262 -13.10 6.81 6.40
CA ASP A 262 -12.63 7.68 7.49
C ASP A 262 -12.43 6.97 8.84
N MET A 263 -12.71 5.67 8.91
CA MET A 263 -12.67 4.86 10.14
C MET A 263 -11.66 3.72 10.01
N ALA A 264 -10.94 3.43 11.09
CA ALA A 264 -9.98 2.32 11.10
C ALA A 264 -10.67 0.97 10.88
N THR A 265 -10.02 0.12 10.10
CA THR A 265 -10.37 -1.28 9.86
C THR A 265 -9.17 -2.19 10.15
N GLY A 266 -9.39 -3.46 10.48
CA GLY A 266 -8.30 -4.41 10.72
C GLY A 266 -7.37 -4.56 9.50
N VAL A 267 -7.95 -4.63 8.30
CA VAL A 267 -7.21 -4.64 7.04
C VAL A 267 -6.41 -3.34 6.86
N GLY A 268 -7.03 -2.18 7.07
CA GLY A 268 -6.34 -0.90 6.88
C GLY A 268 -5.22 -0.64 7.88
N LEU A 269 -5.38 -1.04 9.15
CA LEU A 269 -4.28 -0.99 10.13
C LEU A 269 -3.12 -1.91 9.74
N THR A 270 -3.41 -3.07 9.17
CA THR A 270 -2.36 -3.97 8.64
C THR A 270 -1.63 -3.33 7.46
N ARG A 271 -2.37 -2.74 6.50
CA ARG A 271 -1.79 -2.04 5.34
C ARG A 271 -0.89 -0.87 5.75
N LEU A 272 -1.31 -0.07 6.73
CA LEU A 272 -0.50 1.02 7.28
C LEU A 272 0.78 0.49 7.94
N ARG A 273 0.65 -0.53 8.81
CA ARG A 273 1.80 -1.18 9.47
C ARG A 273 2.80 -1.71 8.45
N GLN A 274 2.31 -2.38 7.41
CA GLN A 274 3.16 -2.89 6.33
C GLN A 274 3.85 -1.76 5.58
N THR A 275 3.13 -0.70 5.21
CA THR A 275 3.70 0.46 4.50
C THR A 275 4.85 1.10 5.28
N PHE A 276 4.69 1.29 6.59
CA PHE A 276 5.74 1.88 7.43
C PHE A 276 6.94 0.94 7.62
N ASN A 277 6.69 -0.36 7.71
CA ASN A 277 7.77 -1.36 7.75
C ASN A 277 8.54 -1.41 6.42
N ASP A 278 7.86 -1.28 5.29
CA ASP A 278 8.48 -1.26 3.97
C ASP A 278 9.35 -0.02 3.79
N TRP A 279 8.88 1.15 4.23
CA TRP A 279 9.73 2.36 4.29
C TRP A 279 10.98 2.16 5.14
N LYS A 280 10.85 1.51 6.30
CA LYS A 280 11.98 1.23 7.20
C LYS A 280 13.01 0.27 6.60
N ARG A 281 12.55 -0.73 5.86
CA ARG A 281 13.42 -1.77 5.26
C ARG A 281 13.90 -1.42 3.85
N GLY A 282 13.34 -0.38 3.24
CA GLY A 282 13.59 -0.05 1.83
C GLY A 282 12.96 -1.05 0.86
N ASN A 283 11.92 -1.77 1.27
CA ASN A 283 11.27 -2.78 0.41
C ASN A 283 10.43 -2.13 -0.69
N SER A 284 10.20 -2.88 -1.78
CA SER A 284 9.19 -2.50 -2.78
C SER A 284 7.80 -2.46 -2.15
N THR A 285 7.07 -1.37 -2.35
CA THR A 285 5.72 -1.24 -1.78
C THR A 285 4.67 -1.85 -2.71
N PRO A 286 3.86 -2.84 -2.25
CA PRO A 286 2.79 -3.43 -3.06
C PRO A 286 1.64 -2.44 -3.36
N HIS A 287 1.51 -1.37 -2.58
CA HIS A 287 0.54 -0.30 -2.78
C HIS A 287 1.24 1.06 -2.95
N PRO A 288 1.79 1.37 -4.14
CA PRO A 288 2.50 2.63 -4.39
C PRO A 288 1.70 3.88 -4.02
N SER A 289 0.39 3.89 -4.30
CA SER A 289 -0.52 4.99 -3.96
C SER A 289 -0.66 5.23 -2.45
N LEU A 290 -0.33 4.23 -1.62
CA LEU A 290 -0.32 4.33 -0.16
C LEU A 290 1.06 4.75 0.37
N ALA A 291 2.14 4.57 -0.39
CA ALA A 291 3.51 4.79 0.07
C ALA A 291 4.18 6.08 -0.45
N ASP A 292 3.62 6.72 -1.47
CA ASP A 292 4.20 7.91 -2.07
C ASP A 292 3.23 9.11 -2.03
N PRO A 293 3.55 10.18 -1.27
CA PRO A 293 2.73 11.39 -1.18
C PRO A 293 2.44 12.07 -2.52
N LEU A 294 3.29 11.90 -3.54
CA LEU A 294 3.05 12.45 -4.87
C LEU A 294 1.95 11.69 -5.62
N LEU A 295 1.80 10.39 -5.35
CA LEU A 295 0.72 9.58 -5.91
C LEU A 295 -0.62 9.80 -5.20
N MET A 296 -0.59 10.24 -3.95
CA MET A 296 -1.76 10.63 -3.15
C MET A 296 -2.39 11.95 -3.61
N LEU A 297 -1.70 12.74 -4.44
CA LEU A 297 -2.24 14.00 -4.95
C LEU A 297 -3.34 13.73 -5.98
N PRO A 298 -4.49 14.42 -5.88
CA PRO A 298 -5.49 14.40 -6.92
C PRO A 298 -5.00 15.17 -8.13
N THR A 299 -5.42 14.74 -9.31
CA THR A 299 -5.19 15.47 -10.55
C THR A 299 -6.07 16.73 -10.57
N LEU A 300 -5.45 17.91 -10.62
CA LEU A 300 -6.18 19.17 -10.63
C LEU A 300 -6.69 19.51 -12.04
N ALA A 301 -7.92 20.03 -12.11
CA ALA A 301 -8.51 20.47 -13.38
C ALA A 301 -7.90 21.79 -13.86
N THR A 302 -7.72 21.92 -15.18
CA THR A 302 -7.29 23.16 -15.84
C THR A 302 -8.49 23.87 -16.48
N SER A 303 -8.58 25.20 -16.29
CA SER A 303 -9.58 26.02 -16.98
C SER A 303 -9.03 26.48 -18.32
N SER A 304 -9.78 26.24 -19.41
CA SER A 304 -9.52 26.88 -20.70
C SER A 304 -10.09 28.29 -20.69
N ALA A 305 -9.24 29.28 -20.94
CA ALA A 305 -9.68 30.64 -21.18
C ALA A 305 -10.05 30.77 -22.67
N MET A 306 -11.15 30.19 -23.11
CA MET A 306 -11.59 30.12 -24.54
C MET A 306 -10.79 29.17 -25.47
N PRO A 307 -11.42 28.67 -26.55
CA PRO A 307 -10.71 27.95 -27.61
C PRO A 307 -9.60 28.84 -28.20
N GLY A 308 -8.34 28.37 -28.14
CA GLY A 308 -7.19 29.06 -28.72
C GLY A 308 -6.42 30.00 -27.78
N LEU A 309 -6.88 30.21 -26.54
CA LEU A 309 -6.10 30.89 -25.49
C LEU A 309 -5.66 29.89 -24.42
N GLY A 310 -4.50 30.16 -23.81
CA GLY A 310 -3.76 29.24 -22.93
C GLY A 310 -4.58 28.63 -21.77
N ARG A 311 -4.09 27.51 -21.24
CA ARG A 311 -4.68 26.85 -20.07
C ARG A 311 -4.23 27.55 -18.79
N THR A 312 -5.13 27.62 -17.81
CA THR A 312 -4.81 28.14 -16.48
C THR A 312 -5.09 27.08 -15.43
N LEU A 313 -4.08 26.76 -14.62
CA LEU A 313 -4.23 25.96 -13.41
C LEU A 313 -4.29 26.89 -12.20
N GLU A 314 -5.30 26.71 -11.35
CA GLU A 314 -5.40 27.44 -10.09
C GLU A 314 -4.89 26.58 -8.93
N LEU A 315 -3.95 27.14 -8.17
CA LEU A 315 -3.32 26.48 -7.03
C LEU A 315 -4.27 26.46 -5.84
N PRO A 316 -4.46 25.28 -5.19
CA PRO A 316 -5.22 25.18 -3.96
C PRO A 316 -4.67 26.13 -2.88
N THR A 317 -5.58 26.66 -2.06
CA THR A 317 -5.19 27.51 -0.93
C THR A 317 -4.55 26.66 0.16
N LEU A 318 -3.48 27.17 0.77
CA LEU A 318 -2.83 26.51 1.90
C LEU A 318 -3.69 26.69 3.17
N THR A 319 -4.61 25.76 3.39
CA THR A 319 -5.43 25.70 4.61
C THR A 319 -5.03 24.48 5.43
N PRO A 320 -5.01 24.58 6.78
CA PRO A 320 -4.85 23.40 7.66
C PRO A 320 -5.96 22.38 7.44
N GLU A 321 -7.18 22.86 7.20
CA GLU A 321 -8.35 22.03 6.96
C GLU A 321 -8.53 21.62 5.49
N GLY A 322 -9.35 20.61 5.26
CA GLY A 322 -9.71 20.09 3.94
C GLY A 322 -8.77 19.01 3.40
N PRO A 323 -9.06 18.48 2.20
CA PRO A 323 -8.35 17.35 1.64
C PRO A 323 -6.91 17.69 1.22
N LEU A 324 -6.12 16.63 1.00
CA LEU A 324 -4.82 16.73 0.34
C LEU A 324 -5.02 17.11 -1.14
N GLN A 325 -4.50 18.27 -1.54
CA GLN A 325 -4.57 18.76 -2.93
C GLN A 325 -3.22 19.29 -3.43
N ARG A 326 -2.29 19.56 -2.51
CA ARG A 326 -0.94 20.07 -2.77
C ARG A 326 0.00 19.62 -1.67
N LEU A 327 1.27 19.46 -2.01
CA LEU A 327 2.36 19.35 -1.06
C LEU A 327 3.07 20.70 -0.97
N ASP A 328 3.45 21.06 0.24
CA ASP A 328 4.22 22.26 0.57
C ASP A 328 5.45 21.85 1.35
N PHE A 329 6.55 22.56 1.13
CA PHE A 329 7.85 22.22 1.71
C PHE A 329 8.34 23.32 2.64
N ALA A 330 8.82 22.92 3.81
CA ALA A 330 9.41 23.80 4.80
C ALA A 330 10.92 23.96 4.51
N LEU A 331 11.29 25.10 3.95
CA LEU A 331 12.70 25.45 3.73
C LEU A 331 13.26 26.24 4.90
N THR A 332 14.56 26.11 5.12
CA THR A 332 15.28 27.00 6.03
C THR A 332 15.36 28.41 5.45
N ARG A 333 15.51 29.41 6.32
CA ARG A 333 15.66 30.82 5.91
C ARG A 333 16.85 31.01 4.95
N GLN A 334 17.96 30.30 5.18
CA GLN A 334 19.15 30.37 4.34
C GLN A 334 18.90 29.83 2.92
N GLU A 335 18.24 28.67 2.80
CA GLU A 335 17.86 28.11 1.49
C GLU A 335 16.94 29.07 0.74
N TRP A 336 16.00 29.70 1.46
CA TRP A 336 15.08 30.68 0.89
C TRP A 336 15.80 31.95 0.40
N ASP A 337 16.70 32.50 1.20
CA ASP A 337 17.44 33.72 0.87
C ASP A 337 18.39 33.52 -0.32
N TYR A 338 19.03 32.35 -0.41
CA TYR A 338 19.86 31.99 -1.57
C TYR A 338 19.04 31.93 -2.86
N PHE A 339 17.88 31.26 -2.84
CA PHE A 339 17.01 31.16 -4.02
C PHE A 339 16.47 32.53 -4.48
N LYS A 340 16.08 33.39 -3.54
CA LYS A 340 15.57 34.73 -3.84
C LYS A 340 16.60 35.64 -4.50
N ALA A 341 17.89 35.45 -4.24
CA ALA A 341 18.95 36.30 -4.77
C ALA A 341 19.19 36.09 -6.27
N THR A 342 18.96 34.89 -6.80
CA THR A 342 19.25 34.59 -8.20
C THR A 342 18.01 34.49 -9.08
N GLN A 343 16.94 33.88 -8.56
CA GLN A 343 15.69 33.62 -9.29
C GLN A 343 15.94 33.10 -10.74
N SER A 344 16.95 32.26 -10.95
CA SER A 344 17.28 31.70 -12.26
C SER A 344 16.63 30.32 -12.44
N GLY A 345 16.26 29.96 -13.68
CA GLY A 345 15.63 28.66 -13.96
C GLY A 345 16.52 27.48 -13.53
N VAL A 346 17.84 27.63 -13.65
CA VAL A 346 18.84 26.66 -13.18
C VAL A 346 18.81 26.53 -11.65
N ASP A 347 18.73 27.64 -10.92
CA ASP A 347 18.69 27.58 -9.45
C ASP A 347 17.37 27.04 -8.93
N LEU A 348 16.26 27.26 -9.65
CA LEU A 348 14.98 26.61 -9.33
C LEU A 348 15.06 25.09 -9.52
N LYS A 349 15.69 24.61 -10.60
CA LYS A 349 15.97 23.18 -10.80
C LYS A 349 16.84 22.63 -9.67
N ARG A 350 17.92 23.33 -9.31
CA ARG A 350 18.83 22.91 -8.23
C ARG A 350 18.11 22.83 -6.89
N LEU A 351 17.31 23.85 -6.54
CA LEU A 351 16.53 23.86 -5.31
C LEU A 351 15.57 22.68 -5.26
N MET A 352 14.78 22.47 -6.32
CA MET A 352 13.80 21.39 -6.36
C MET A 352 14.46 20.01 -6.38
N ALA A 353 15.57 19.85 -7.09
CA ALA A 353 16.34 18.60 -7.07
C ALA A 353 16.87 18.29 -5.67
N ASN A 354 17.38 19.29 -4.95
CA ASN A 354 17.84 19.13 -3.57
C ASN A 354 16.70 18.75 -2.61
N ILE A 355 15.52 19.36 -2.79
CA ILE A 355 14.32 19.00 -2.01
C ILE A 355 13.97 17.53 -2.28
N LEU A 356 13.84 17.15 -3.55
CA LEU A 356 13.45 15.79 -3.95
C LEU A 356 14.46 14.73 -3.47
N ASN A 357 15.76 14.97 -3.62
CA ASN A 357 16.81 14.06 -3.13
C ASN A 357 16.72 13.84 -1.61
N ARG A 358 16.48 14.90 -0.83
CA ARG A 358 16.32 14.80 0.64
C ARG A 358 15.01 14.15 1.08
N GLN A 359 14.08 13.95 0.15
CA GLN A 359 12.82 13.22 0.35
C GLN A 359 12.91 11.77 -0.16
N GLY A 360 14.10 11.31 -0.57
CA GLY A 360 14.34 9.94 -1.02
C GLY A 360 14.07 9.67 -2.51
N TYR A 361 14.00 10.72 -3.34
CA TYR A 361 13.89 10.56 -4.80
C TYR A 361 15.25 10.67 -5.48
N ASP A 362 15.46 9.88 -6.53
CA ASP A 362 16.60 9.98 -7.44
C ASP A 362 16.24 10.92 -8.59
N VAL A 363 16.86 12.10 -8.64
CA VAL A 363 16.65 13.09 -9.69
C VAL A 363 17.67 12.91 -10.81
N PHE A 364 17.21 12.79 -12.06
CA PHE A 364 18.08 12.79 -13.23
C PHE A 364 18.84 14.11 -13.34
N THR A 365 20.09 14.06 -13.83
CA THR A 365 20.96 15.23 -13.95
C THR A 365 20.27 16.39 -14.67
N PRO A 366 20.02 17.54 -13.99
CA PRO A 366 19.31 18.66 -14.60
C PRO A 366 20.10 19.29 -15.75
N THR A 367 19.42 19.57 -16.87
CA THR A 367 20.04 20.32 -17.98
C THR A 367 20.23 21.80 -17.64
N PRO A 368 21.20 22.49 -18.27
CA PRO A 368 21.39 23.94 -18.09
C PRO A 368 20.28 24.79 -18.72
N SER A 369 19.33 24.19 -19.44
CA SER A 369 18.23 24.91 -20.08
C SER A 369 17.39 25.67 -19.04
N THR A 370 17.30 27.00 -19.21
CA THR A 370 16.51 27.88 -18.34
C THR A 370 15.08 28.07 -18.82
N SER A 371 14.82 27.80 -20.10
CA SER A 371 13.48 27.91 -20.69
C SER A 371 12.65 26.69 -20.32
N PHE A 372 11.48 26.91 -19.70
CA PHE A 372 10.58 25.85 -19.20
C PHE A 372 11.31 24.83 -18.32
N PRO A 373 11.84 25.26 -17.15
CA PRO A 373 12.62 24.39 -16.31
C PRO A 373 11.79 23.18 -15.87
N ALA A 374 12.35 21.98 -16.02
CA ALA A 374 11.73 20.72 -15.65
C ALA A 374 12.75 19.78 -15.00
N LEU A 375 12.24 18.82 -14.25
CA LEU A 375 13.00 17.71 -13.68
C LEU A 375 12.27 16.40 -13.94
N VAL A 376 13.04 15.33 -14.04
CA VAL A 376 12.56 13.95 -14.08
C VAL A 376 13.21 13.24 -12.91
N PHE A 377 12.44 12.44 -12.21
CA PHE A 377 12.92 11.72 -11.04
C PHE A 377 12.09 10.47 -10.78
N ARG A 378 12.66 9.56 -10.01
CA ARG A 378 12.03 8.31 -9.57
C ARG A 378 12.37 8.08 -8.11
N ARG A 379 11.78 7.06 -7.51
CA ARG A 379 12.16 6.58 -6.18
C ARG A 379 12.64 5.15 -6.30
N GLU A 380 13.65 4.78 -5.54
CA GLU A 380 14.10 3.40 -5.49
C GLU A 380 12.95 2.48 -5.03
N ASN A 381 12.89 1.26 -5.58
CA ASN A 381 11.86 0.27 -5.25
C ASN A 381 10.42 0.76 -5.47
N HIS A 382 10.26 1.72 -6.39
CA HIS A 382 8.98 2.29 -6.76
C HIS A 382 8.82 2.33 -8.28
N PRO A 383 7.68 1.88 -8.83
CA PRO A 383 7.55 1.70 -10.27
C PRO A 383 7.25 3.00 -11.03
N PHE A 384 6.89 4.09 -10.37
CA PHE A 384 6.51 5.33 -11.07
C PHE A 384 7.70 6.25 -11.36
N VAL A 385 7.60 6.91 -12.51
CA VAL A 385 8.49 8.00 -12.92
C VAL A 385 7.71 9.30 -12.87
N PHE A 386 8.34 10.35 -12.37
CA PHE A 386 7.71 11.65 -12.20
C PHE A 386 8.37 12.67 -13.11
N PHE A 387 7.55 13.42 -13.84
CA PHE A 387 7.96 14.63 -14.52
C PHE A 387 7.37 15.84 -13.80
N ILE A 388 8.20 16.82 -13.47
CA ILE A 388 7.75 18.07 -12.89
C ILE A 388 8.15 19.27 -13.73
N SER A 389 7.16 20.07 -14.13
CA SER A 389 7.40 21.39 -14.68
C SER A 389 7.50 22.43 -13.55
N LEU A 390 8.52 23.27 -13.61
CA LEU A 390 8.84 24.22 -12.55
C LEU A 390 8.40 25.64 -12.92
N HIS A 391 7.71 26.28 -11.99
CA HIS A 391 7.07 27.58 -12.16
C HIS A 391 7.46 28.53 -11.03
N ARG A 392 7.47 29.82 -11.36
CA ARG A 392 7.44 30.90 -10.36
C ARG A 392 6.10 31.55 -10.42
N VAL A 393 5.33 31.40 -9.36
CA VAL A 393 3.94 31.82 -9.30
C VAL A 393 3.81 33.01 -8.39
N ARG A 394 3.22 34.09 -8.89
CA ARG A 394 2.76 35.20 -8.04
C ARG A 394 1.24 35.07 -7.90
N GLY A 395 0.74 34.95 -6.68
CA GLY A 395 -0.67 34.65 -6.45
C GLY A 395 -0.96 33.15 -6.63
N LYS A 396 -2.05 32.79 -7.32
CA LYS A 396 -2.54 31.39 -7.37
C LYS A 396 -2.62 30.79 -8.77
N LYS A 397 -2.26 31.50 -9.83
CA LYS A 397 -2.49 31.03 -11.22
C LYS A 397 -1.20 30.64 -11.91
N ILE A 398 -1.18 29.45 -12.50
CA ILE A 398 -0.14 29.00 -13.43
C ILE A 398 -0.74 29.10 -14.84
N HIS A 399 -0.16 29.98 -15.65
CA HIS A 399 -0.54 30.14 -17.05
C HIS A 399 0.32 29.25 -17.94
N GLN A 400 -0.32 28.48 -18.82
CA GLN A 400 0.34 27.60 -19.78
C GLN A 400 0.10 28.13 -21.20
N PRO A 401 1.16 28.44 -21.96
CA PRO A 401 1.02 28.69 -23.38
C PRO A 401 0.63 27.39 -24.10
N LEU A 402 -0.21 27.46 -25.13
CA LEU A 402 -0.51 26.29 -25.97
C LEU A 402 0.77 25.82 -26.68
N ASN A 403 1.13 24.54 -26.53
CA ASN A 403 2.16 23.93 -27.36
C ASN A 403 1.67 23.90 -28.81
N SER A 404 2.29 24.72 -29.66
CA SER A 404 2.07 24.70 -31.11
C SER A 404 3.10 23.74 -31.72
N ALA A 405 2.63 22.60 -32.22
CA ALA A 405 3.35 21.51 -32.93
C ALA A 405 3.98 20.37 -32.07
N PRO A 406 3.66 19.08 -32.37
CA PRO A 406 4.17 17.89 -31.66
C PRO A 406 5.65 17.60 -31.93
N ASP A 407 6.17 17.77 -33.16
CA ASP A 407 7.59 17.51 -33.47
C ASP A 407 8.53 18.48 -32.75
N ALA A 408 8.06 19.71 -32.54
CA ALA A 408 8.76 20.69 -31.71
C ALA A 408 8.73 20.32 -30.23
N SER A 409 7.78 19.51 -29.77
CA SER A 409 7.61 19.16 -28.35
C SER A 409 8.69 18.18 -27.87
N GLU A 410 9.04 17.16 -28.66
CA GLU A 410 10.05 16.15 -28.27
C GLU A 410 11.47 16.73 -28.31
N ALA A 411 11.83 17.47 -29.36
CA ALA A 411 13.13 18.17 -29.42
C ALA A 411 13.29 19.18 -28.27
N ARG A 412 12.19 19.85 -27.88
CA ARG A 412 12.17 20.73 -26.69
C ARG A 412 12.26 19.93 -25.40
N LEU A 413 11.63 18.77 -25.29
CA LEU A 413 11.71 17.91 -24.11
C LEU A 413 13.12 17.37 -23.90
N ASN A 414 13.79 16.86 -24.94
CA ASN A 414 15.18 16.42 -24.83
C ASN A 414 16.09 17.56 -24.33
N THR A 415 15.90 18.77 -24.84
CA THR A 415 16.64 19.96 -24.37
C THR A 415 16.31 20.33 -22.92
N GLN A 416 15.07 20.07 -22.45
CA GLN A 416 14.61 20.38 -21.10
C GLN A 416 15.10 19.38 -20.05
N VAL A 417 15.04 18.09 -20.33
CA VAL A 417 15.31 17.02 -19.34
C VAL A 417 16.56 16.19 -19.63
N GLY A 418 17.09 16.24 -20.86
CA GLY A 418 18.24 15.47 -21.28
C GLY A 418 17.87 14.07 -21.75
N TYR A 419 18.77 13.47 -22.56
CA TYR A 419 18.50 12.19 -23.23
C TYR A 419 18.20 11.02 -22.27
N PRO A 420 18.97 10.78 -21.18
CA PRO A 420 18.70 9.66 -20.28
C PRO A 420 17.32 9.77 -19.61
N ALA A 421 16.94 10.98 -19.18
CA ALA A 421 15.66 11.24 -18.56
C ALA A 421 14.50 11.08 -19.55
N LEU A 422 14.68 11.52 -20.79
CA LEU A 422 13.67 11.37 -21.84
C LEU A 422 13.38 9.90 -22.14
N GLN A 423 14.40 9.04 -22.24
CA GLN A 423 14.21 7.60 -22.47
C GLN A 423 13.39 6.96 -21.35
N GLU A 424 13.71 7.27 -20.09
CA GLU A 424 12.95 6.77 -18.94
C GLU A 424 11.49 7.25 -18.96
N MET A 425 11.26 8.52 -19.29
CA MET A 425 9.91 9.06 -19.41
C MET A 425 9.09 8.35 -20.50
N LEU A 426 9.68 8.11 -21.68
CA LEU A 426 8.99 7.46 -22.79
C LEU A 426 8.61 6.02 -22.42
N GLN A 427 9.52 5.28 -21.78
CA GLN A 427 9.23 3.94 -21.29
C GLN A 427 8.12 3.95 -20.23
N ALA A 428 8.23 4.80 -19.21
CA ALA A 428 7.21 4.90 -18.17
C ALA A 428 5.86 5.36 -18.72
N HIS A 429 5.85 6.21 -19.76
CA HIS A 429 4.61 6.60 -20.43
C HIS A 429 3.94 5.42 -21.13
N ALA A 430 4.71 4.64 -21.91
CA ALA A 430 4.21 3.44 -22.59
C ALA A 430 3.63 2.40 -21.61
N GLU A 431 4.16 2.35 -20.39
CA GLU A 431 3.71 1.44 -19.33
C GLU A 431 2.65 2.05 -18.39
N ASN A 432 2.13 3.25 -18.66
CA ASN A 432 1.18 3.99 -17.81
C ASN A 432 1.69 4.26 -16.37
N ARG A 433 3.00 4.42 -16.21
CA ARG A 433 3.71 4.70 -14.94
C ARG A 433 4.26 6.13 -14.84
N LEU A 434 4.02 6.97 -15.83
CA LEU A 434 4.47 8.38 -15.83
C LEU A 434 3.44 9.28 -15.11
N VAL A 435 3.92 10.09 -14.16
CA VAL A 435 3.10 11.04 -13.40
C VAL A 435 3.51 12.47 -13.71
N TRP A 436 2.53 13.30 -14.07
CA TRP A 436 2.72 14.70 -14.40
C TRP A 436 2.49 15.60 -13.19
N LEU A 437 3.49 16.43 -12.91
CA LEU A 437 3.51 17.34 -11.77
C LEU A 437 3.79 18.78 -12.22
N LYS A 438 3.32 19.72 -11.40
CA LYS A 438 3.80 21.10 -11.41
C LYS A 438 4.30 21.46 -10.03
N GLY A 439 5.36 22.25 -9.96
CA GLY A 439 5.83 22.78 -8.70
C GLY A 439 6.71 23.98 -8.87
N GLY A 440 7.37 24.37 -7.78
CA GLY A 440 8.26 25.51 -7.73
C GLY A 440 7.85 26.50 -6.65
N SER A 441 8.17 27.77 -6.84
CA SER A 441 7.97 28.80 -5.82
C SER A 441 6.66 29.55 -6.01
N GLN A 442 5.90 29.72 -4.93
CA GLN A 442 4.73 30.57 -4.87
C GLN A 442 5.00 31.75 -3.94
N ILE A 443 4.93 32.95 -4.52
CA ILE A 443 5.04 34.21 -3.81
C ILE A 443 3.63 34.66 -3.43
N HIS A 444 3.44 34.91 -2.14
CA HIS A 444 2.15 35.28 -1.58
C HIS A 444 2.11 36.76 -1.17
N ALA A 445 0.91 37.33 -1.18
CA ALA A 445 0.72 38.71 -0.73
C ALA A 445 0.56 38.83 0.80
N SER A 446 0.01 37.81 1.45
CA SER A 446 -0.45 37.88 2.85
C SER A 446 -0.04 36.69 3.72
N GLN A 447 0.82 35.80 3.22
CA GLN A 447 1.35 34.65 3.94
C GLN A 447 2.80 34.39 3.51
N PRO A 448 3.58 33.58 4.25
CA PRO A 448 4.94 33.24 3.85
C PRO A 448 4.97 32.59 2.48
N ASP A 449 5.99 32.92 1.70
CA ASP A 449 6.26 32.26 0.43
C ASP A 449 6.48 30.75 0.63
N SER A 450 6.08 29.95 -0.35
CA SER A 450 6.08 28.50 -0.24
C SER A 450 6.70 27.83 -1.46
N ILE A 451 7.35 26.69 -1.26
CA ILE A 451 7.60 25.73 -2.35
C ILE A 451 6.46 24.73 -2.36
N PHE A 452 5.93 24.44 -3.54
CA PHE A 452 4.79 23.54 -3.69
C PHE A 452 5.00 22.48 -4.78
N ILE A 453 4.25 21.39 -4.68
CA ILE A 453 4.01 20.42 -5.75
C ILE A 453 2.51 20.10 -5.82
N VAL A 454 1.97 20.06 -7.04
CA VAL A 454 0.60 19.63 -7.38
C VAL A 454 0.64 18.66 -8.56
N ARG A 455 -0.39 17.82 -8.68
CA ARG A 455 -0.58 16.90 -9.81
C ARG A 455 -1.52 17.51 -10.85
N ASP A 456 -1.22 17.24 -12.12
CA ASP A 456 -1.93 17.79 -13.28
C ASP A 456 -2.21 16.69 -14.32
N ASP A 457 -3.19 16.91 -15.20
CA ASP A 457 -3.58 16.03 -16.30
C ASP A 457 -2.80 16.30 -17.60
N GLU A 458 -2.02 17.38 -17.65
CA GLU A 458 -1.31 17.80 -18.86
C GLU A 458 -0.15 16.86 -19.21
N SER A 459 -0.39 15.97 -20.17
CA SER A 459 0.69 15.28 -20.88
C SER A 459 1.45 16.26 -21.78
N ARG A 460 2.78 16.34 -21.59
CA ARG A 460 3.67 17.07 -22.51
C ARG A 460 4.19 16.22 -23.66
N LEU A 461 4.03 14.91 -23.55
CA LEU A 461 4.14 14.02 -24.69
C LEU A 461 2.82 14.21 -25.46
N GLY A 462 2.89 14.67 -26.71
CA GLY A 462 1.71 14.74 -27.57
C GLY A 462 1.00 13.38 -27.63
N THR A 463 -0.22 13.33 -28.17
CA THR A 463 -0.93 12.08 -28.46
C THR A 463 -0.08 11.20 -29.39
N LEU A 464 0.79 10.39 -28.80
CA LEU A 464 1.58 9.32 -29.42
C LEU A 464 0.80 8.01 -29.40
N ALA A 465 -0.52 8.08 -29.64
CA ALA A 465 -1.42 6.92 -29.53
C ALA A 465 -2.09 6.51 -30.85
N ASP A 466 -1.84 7.22 -31.97
CA ASP A 466 -2.39 6.85 -33.29
C ASP A 466 -1.32 6.91 -34.42
N LEU A 467 -0.17 6.27 -34.21
CA LEU A 467 0.74 5.88 -35.30
C LEU A 467 1.23 4.45 -35.13
#